data_AF-A0A1B6LEU9-F1
#
_entry.id   AF-A0A1B6LEU9-F1
#
_cell.length_a   1.000
_cell.length_b   1.000
_cell.length_c   1.000
_cell.angle_alpha   90.00
_cell.angle_beta   90.00
_cell.angle_gamma   90.00
#
_symmetry.space_group_name_H-M   'P 1'
#
loop_
_entity.id
_entity.type
_entity.pdbx_description
1 polymer ?
#
loop_
_entity_poly.entity_id
_entity_poly.type
_entity_poly.pdbx_seq_one_letter_code
_entity_poly.pdbx_strand_id
1 'polypeptide(L)'
;VYVVTGVQTQGRFDHGRGQEYAEEYSLEYWRPGLSDWREYHRWDGKRILSGNSDTSSVISHRLMPPLFASKVRIIPYSVHRRTVCLRLELRGCPHHGGVV
;
A
#
# COMPACT_ATOMS: atom_id res chain seq x y z
N VAL A 1 2.27 10.31 14.53
CA VAL A 1 2.53 8.98 13.91
C VAL A 1 1.21 8.23 13.88
N TYR A 2 1.00 7.35 12.92
CA TYR A 2 -0.22 6.53 12.80
C TYR A 2 0.15 5.05 12.87
N VAL A 3 -0.76 4.24 13.39
CA VAL A 3 -0.71 2.79 13.26
C VAL A 3 -1.53 2.42 12.03
N VAL A 4 -0.87 2.13 10.93
CA VAL A 4 -1.49 1.68 9.68
C VAL A 4 -1.60 0.15 9.73
N THR A 5 -2.84 -0.34 9.71
CA THR A 5 -3.16 -1.76 9.89
C THR A 5 -3.65 -2.42 8.61
N GLY A 6 -3.98 -1.63 7.59
CA GLY A 6 -4.43 -2.15 6.32
C GLY A 6 -4.27 -1.15 5.18
N VAL A 7 -4.30 -1.69 3.98
CA VAL A 7 -4.28 -0.94 2.73
C VAL A 7 -5.34 -1.52 1.81
N GLN A 8 -6.06 -0.65 1.10
CA GLN A 8 -6.98 -1.06 0.05
C GLN A 8 -6.59 -0.39 -1.25
N THR A 9 -6.60 -1.16 -2.33
CA THR A 9 -6.24 -0.68 -3.67
C THR A 9 -7.35 -0.96 -4.67
N GLN A 10 -7.50 -0.05 -5.63
CA GLN A 10 -8.45 -0.15 -6.72
C GLN A 10 -7.85 0.43 -8.00
N GLY A 11 -8.18 -0.16 -9.15
CA GLY A 11 -7.78 0.38 -10.46
C GLY A 11 -8.61 1.57 -10.92
N ARG A 12 -8.35 2.07 -12.13
CA ARG A 12 -9.15 3.14 -12.75
C ARG A 12 -10.38 2.54 -13.42
N PHE A 13 -11.54 2.61 -12.77
CA PHE A 13 -12.78 2.06 -13.32
C PHE A 13 -13.33 2.90 -14.50
N ASP A 14 -13.44 4.21 -14.31
CA ASP A 14 -13.92 5.17 -15.32
C ASP A 14 -15.19 4.70 -16.08
N HIS A 15 -16.23 4.32 -15.32
CA HIS A 15 -17.49 3.78 -15.86
C HIS A 15 -17.31 2.61 -16.84
N GLY A 16 -16.28 1.78 -16.63
CA GLY A 16 -15.95 0.62 -17.47
C GLY A 16 -15.06 0.95 -18.68
N ARG A 17 -14.71 2.22 -18.91
CA ARG A 17 -13.75 2.61 -19.95
C ARG A 17 -12.30 2.43 -19.51
N GLY A 18 -12.07 2.43 -18.20
CA GLY A 18 -10.74 2.29 -17.65
C GLY A 18 -10.24 0.84 -17.68
N GLN A 19 -8.96 0.69 -18.00
CA GLN A 19 -8.29 -0.60 -18.18
C GLN A 19 -7.02 -0.72 -17.31
N GLU A 20 -6.66 0.35 -16.61
CA GLU A 20 -5.38 0.49 -15.91
C GLU A 20 -5.55 0.20 -14.42
N TYR A 21 -4.70 -0.70 -13.92
CA TYR A 21 -4.63 -1.08 -12.51
C TYR A 21 -3.22 -1.58 -12.19
N ALA A 22 -2.80 -1.46 -10.93
CA ALA A 22 -1.55 -2.03 -10.45
C ALA A 22 -1.77 -3.51 -10.09
N GLU A 23 -1.03 -4.41 -10.74
CA GLU A 23 -1.11 -5.86 -10.50
C GLU A 23 -0.49 -6.24 -9.16
N GLU A 24 0.55 -5.51 -8.78
CA GLU A 24 1.30 -5.70 -7.54
C GLU A 24 1.78 -4.34 -7.05
N TYR A 25 2.22 -4.26 -5.79
CA TYR A 25 2.83 -3.06 -5.25
C TYR A 25 3.70 -3.40 -4.04
N SER A 26 4.68 -2.54 -3.77
CA SER A 26 5.42 -2.55 -2.50
C SER A 26 5.08 -1.31 -1.69
N LEU A 27 5.44 -1.35 -0.40
CA LEU A 27 5.23 -0.24 0.52
C LEU A 27 6.56 0.17 1.13
N GLU A 28 6.78 1.47 1.17
CA GLU A 28 7.81 2.07 2.00
C GLU A 28 7.15 2.98 3.02
N TYR A 29 7.77 3.12 4.18
CA TYR A 29 7.29 3.99 5.23
C TYR A 29 8.44 4.76 5.85
N TRP A 30 8.08 5.90 6.43
CA TRP A 30 8.99 6.71 7.22
C TRP A 30 8.29 7.13 8.51
N ARG A 31 9.07 7.25 9.58
CA ARG A 31 8.64 7.74 10.89
C ARG A 31 9.78 8.52 11.54
N PRO A 32 9.50 9.45 12.47
CA PRO A 32 10.54 10.17 13.19
C PRO A 32 11.57 9.21 13.81
N GLY A 33 12.85 9.58 13.73
CA GLY A 33 13.97 8.73 14.17
C GLY A 33 14.56 7.83 13.07
N LEU A 34 13.89 7.68 11.92
CA LEU A 34 14.49 7.02 10.76
C LEU A 34 15.27 8.02 9.90
N SER A 35 16.47 7.62 9.48
CA SER A 35 17.33 8.40 8.57
C SER A 35 16.91 8.32 7.10
N ASP A 36 16.15 7.28 6.73
CA ASP A 36 15.68 7.04 5.37
C ASP A 36 14.35 6.26 5.37
N TRP A 37 13.72 6.14 4.21
CA TRP A 37 12.59 5.26 3.97
C TRP A 37 12.95 3.81 4.31
N ARG A 38 11.99 3.11 4.90
CA ARG A 38 12.10 1.69 5.22
C ARG A 38 11.08 0.93 4.42
N GLU A 39 11.51 -0.19 3.87
CA GLU A 39 10.61 -1.07 3.16
C GLU A 39 9.76 -1.88 4.15
N TYR A 40 8.51 -2.11 3.77
CA TYR A 40 7.64 -2.99 4.51
C TYR A 40 7.90 -4.45 4.14
N HIS A 41 8.07 -5.28 5.16
CA HIS A 41 8.10 -6.73 5.03
C HIS A 41 6.93 -7.30 5.81
N ARG A 42 6.16 -8.17 5.17
CA ARG A 42 5.18 -9.00 5.88
C ARG A 42 5.88 -9.96 6.82
N TRP A 43 5.09 -10.56 7.72
CA TRP A 43 5.54 -11.60 8.64
C TRP A 43 6.24 -12.79 7.96
N ASP A 44 5.92 -13.08 6.68
CA ASP A 44 6.52 -14.14 5.86
C ASP A 44 7.74 -13.66 5.05
N GLY A 45 8.22 -12.43 5.30
CA GLY A 45 9.35 -11.82 4.61
C GLY A 45 9.03 -11.25 3.21
N LYS A 46 7.81 -11.42 2.71
CA LYS A 46 7.42 -10.88 1.40
C LYS A 46 7.30 -9.37 1.43
N ARG A 47 7.88 -8.74 0.40
CA ARG A 47 7.91 -7.27 0.17
C ARG A 47 6.81 -6.82 -0.79
N ILE A 48 6.49 -7.67 -1.76
CA ILE A 48 5.50 -7.41 -2.80
C ILE A 48 4.14 -7.91 -2.30
N LEU A 49 3.14 -7.02 -2.37
CA LEU A 49 1.74 -7.34 -2.15
C LEU A 49 1.04 -7.46 -3.50
N SER A 50 0.16 -8.46 -3.63
CA SER A 50 -0.71 -8.57 -4.79
C SER A 50 -1.70 -7.41 -4.82
N GLY A 51 -1.77 -6.70 -5.94
CA GLY A 51 -2.70 -5.61 -6.17
C GLY A 51 -4.01 -6.12 -6.78
N ASN A 52 -4.45 -5.44 -7.82
CA ASN A 52 -5.73 -5.67 -8.47
C ASN A 52 -5.58 -6.58 -9.69
N SER A 53 -6.63 -7.34 -10.00
CA SER A 53 -6.78 -8.10 -11.25
C SER A 53 -7.71 -7.42 -12.25
N ASP A 54 -8.43 -6.39 -11.81
CA ASP A 54 -9.39 -5.62 -12.60
C ASP A 54 -9.46 -4.16 -12.10
N THR A 55 -10.28 -3.32 -12.76
CA THR A 55 -10.34 -1.89 -12.46
C THR A 55 -11.39 -1.47 -11.42
N SER A 56 -12.28 -2.38 -11.03
CA SER A 56 -13.50 -2.12 -10.25
C SER A 56 -13.48 -2.73 -8.85
N SER A 57 -12.84 -3.88 -8.66
CA SER A 57 -12.78 -4.60 -7.40
C SER A 57 -11.80 -3.94 -6.44
N VAL A 58 -12.21 -3.78 -5.19
CA VAL A 58 -11.35 -3.30 -4.11
C VAL A 58 -10.61 -4.48 -3.50
N ILE A 59 -9.29 -4.49 -3.62
CA ILE A 59 -8.44 -5.49 -2.97
C ILE A 59 -7.95 -4.92 -1.65
N SER A 60 -8.04 -5.71 -0.58
CA SER A 60 -7.72 -5.28 0.78
C SER A 60 -6.65 -6.18 1.37
N HIS A 61 -5.57 -5.58 1.88
CA HIS A 61 -4.53 -6.28 2.61
C HIS A 61 -4.46 -5.79 4.04
N ARG A 62 -4.46 -6.76 4.97
CA ARG A 62 -4.10 -6.49 6.37
C ARG A 62 -2.58 -6.49 6.49
N LEU A 63 -2.03 -5.42 7.04
CA LEU A 63 -0.62 -5.30 7.32
C LEU A 63 -0.30 -6.04 8.62
N MET A 64 0.47 -7.13 8.49
CA MET A 64 0.97 -7.94 9.60
C MET A 64 2.48 -8.15 9.42
N PRO A 65 3.33 -7.45 10.20
CA PRO A 65 2.97 -6.54 11.31
C PRO A 65 2.32 -5.23 10.83
N PRO A 66 1.60 -4.50 11.72
CA PRO A 66 1.12 -3.15 11.41
C PRO A 66 2.29 -2.17 11.27
N LEU A 67 2.09 -1.14 10.45
CA LEU A 67 3.09 -0.10 10.19
C LEU A 67 2.91 1.08 11.14
N PHE A 68 3.98 1.49 11.81
CA PHE A 68 4.04 2.76 12.51
C PHE A 68 4.69 3.79 11.60
N ALA A 69 3.88 4.69 11.04
CA ALA A 69 4.33 5.58 9.98
C ALA A 69 3.80 7.01 10.18
N SER A 70 4.60 8.01 9.83
CA SER A 70 4.13 9.37 9.58
C SER A 70 4.02 9.67 8.09
N LYS A 71 4.73 8.92 7.25
CA LYS A 71 4.63 8.97 5.79
C LYS A 71 4.62 7.54 5.24
N VAL A 72 3.82 7.32 4.20
CA VAL A 72 3.71 6.04 3.49
C VAL A 72 3.87 6.31 2.00
N ARG A 73 4.67 5.48 1.33
CA ARG A 73 4.79 5.41 -0.13
C ARG A 73 4.24 4.08 -0.58
N ILE A 74 3.40 4.13 -1.61
CA ILE A 74 2.96 2.95 -2.34
C ILE A 74 3.64 2.99 -3.70
N ILE A 75 4.40 1.95 -4.01
CA ILE A 75 5.16 1.87 -5.25
C ILE A 75 4.47 0.81 -6.10
N PRO A 76 3.70 1.20 -7.14
CA PRO A 76 3.02 0.25 -7.99
C PRO A 76 4.05 -0.54 -8.80
N TYR A 77 3.80 -1.84 -8.94
CA TYR A 77 4.57 -2.77 -9.74
C TYR A 77 3.64 -3.45 -10.76
N SER A 78 4.16 -3.69 -11.95
CA SER A 78 3.42 -4.35 -13.03
C SER A 78 4.39 -5.29 -13.72
N VAL A 79 3.98 -6.56 -13.87
CA VAL A 79 4.80 -7.57 -14.55
C VAL A 79 4.93 -7.22 -16.03
N HIS A 80 3.88 -6.62 -16.58
CA HIS A 80 3.81 -6.16 -17.98
C HIS A 80 4.10 -4.65 -18.08
N ARG A 81 4.79 -4.24 -19.14
CA ARG A 81 4.98 -2.81 -19.45
C ARG A 81 3.67 -2.19 -19.94
N ARG A 82 2.94 -1.55 -19.05
CA ARG A 82 1.68 -0.85 -19.34
C ARG A 82 1.51 0.35 -18.42
N THR A 83 0.61 1.26 -18.80
CA THR A 83 0.16 2.33 -17.91
C THR A 83 -0.57 1.73 -16.72
N VAL A 84 -0.22 2.17 -15.51
CA VAL A 84 -0.89 1.74 -14.27
C VAL A 84 -1.58 2.94 -13.63
N CYS A 85 -2.72 2.67 -13.01
CA CYS A 85 -3.43 3.63 -12.18
C CYS A 85 -3.72 3.00 -10.83
N LEU A 86 -3.69 3.82 -9.79
CA LEU A 86 -3.91 3.37 -8.42
C LEU A 86 -4.85 4.35 -7.73
N ARG A 87 -5.90 3.80 -7.13
CA ARG A 87 -6.68 4.43 -6.07
C ARG A 87 -6.37 3.69 -4.79
N LEU A 88 -6.17 4.42 -3.70
CA LEU A 88 -5.63 3.91 -2.46
C LEU A 88 -6.46 4.39 -1.27
N GLU A 89 -6.69 3.50 -0.31
CA GLU A 89 -7.18 3.81 1.03
C GLU A 89 -6.21 3.21 2.06
N LEU A 90 -5.86 3.96 3.10
CA LEU A 90 -5.05 3.48 4.22
C LEU A 90 -5.92 3.35 5.46
N ARG A 91 -5.96 2.16 6.05
CA ARG A 91 -6.73 1.90 7.28
C ARG A 91 -5.82 1.91 8.49
N GLY A 92 -6.24 2.62 9.54
CA GLY A 92 -5.45 2.76 10.75
C GLY A 92 -6.07 3.71 11.76
N CYS A 93 -5.28 4.10 12.75
CA CYS A 93 -5.65 5.10 13.75
C CYS A 93 -4.42 5.95 14.14
N PRO A 94 -4.65 7.14 14.73
CA PRO A 94 -3.55 7.91 15.34
C PRO A 94 -2.83 7.08 16.41
N HIS A 95 -1.50 7.09 16.40
CA HIS A 95 -0.70 6.49 17.46
C HIS A 95 -0.47 7.53 18.55
N HIS A 96 -1.01 7.27 19.74
CA HIS A 96 -0.87 8.12 20.93
C HIS A 96 0.22 7.62 21.89
N GLY A 97 0.86 6.48 21.60
CA GLY A 97 1.96 5.97 22.42
C GLY A 97 3.24 6.79 22.21
N GLY A 98 3.93 7.10 23.31
CA GLY A 98 5.21 7.85 23.28
C GLY A 98 6.42 7.05 22.80
N VAL A 99 6.25 5.75 22.51
CA VAL A 99 7.32 4.88 21.98
C VAL A 99 6.97 4.51 20.54
N VAL A 100 7.90 4.78 19.63
CA VAL A 100 7.82 4.48 18.19
C VAL A 100 9.08 3.74 17.77
#